data_AF-A0A4R8FRW0-F1
#
_entry.id   AF-A0A4R8FRW0-F1
#
_cell.length_a   1.000
_cell.length_b   1.000
_cell.length_c   1.000
_cell.angle_alpha   90.00
_cell.angle_beta   90.00
_cell.angle_gamma   90.00
#
_symmetry.space_group_name_H-M   'P 1'
#
loop_
_entity.id
_entity.type
_entity.pdbx_description
1 polymer ?
#
loop_
_entity_poly.entity_id
_entity_poly.type
_entity_poly.pdbx_seq_one_letter_code
_entity_poly.pdbx_strand_id
1 'polypeptide(L)'
;MLHVVTPSTVTNRAVMRIRKVPRQLIGHGMGLLPHGSFGRAIFWRMATEISFLRYCAALTPFPVAMLLFPEAALPIGQFPAFMFLVVYLVESRVLSVDNADRRHRLMPEEEAERGADIARVRGREILTRIAARRGMRAGDLHLVIEQSSLARIPPITLVSLQTATPEPQILEMDEEERQLIRDTLFDAEFTEERMHITSLALGRFLHDVTLDARSVSAHARLEALATA
;
A
#
# COMPACT_ATOMS: atom_id res chain seq x y z
N MET A 1 4.51 -6.54 4.64
CA MET A 1 4.03 -7.54 3.66
C MET A 1 3.83 -6.90 2.27
N LEU A 2 4.72 -7.18 1.31
CA LEU A 2 4.58 -6.73 -0.07
C LEU A 2 3.55 -7.57 -0.86
N HIS A 3 2.52 -6.90 -1.38
CA HIS A 3 1.50 -7.48 -2.23
C HIS A 3 1.49 -6.80 -3.60
N VAL A 4 1.79 -7.57 -4.64
CA VAL A 4 1.75 -7.10 -6.02
C VAL A 4 0.35 -7.31 -6.58
N VAL A 5 -0.32 -6.20 -6.90
CA VAL A 5 -1.72 -6.14 -7.32
C VAL A 5 -1.79 -6.16 -8.84
N THR A 6 -2.29 -7.28 -9.38
CA THR A 6 -2.57 -7.50 -10.80
C THR A 6 -4.01 -8.04 -10.96
N PRO A 7 -4.73 -7.82 -12.08
CA PRO A 7 -6.13 -8.22 -12.17
C PRO A 7 -6.39 -9.74 -12.04
N SER A 8 -5.38 -10.59 -12.27
CA SER A 8 -5.40 -12.02 -11.95
C SER A 8 -5.25 -12.37 -10.45
N THR A 9 -4.73 -11.46 -9.63
CA THR A 9 -4.50 -11.66 -8.18
C THR A 9 -5.55 -11.06 -7.27
N VAL A 10 -6.57 -10.39 -7.81
CA VAL A 10 -7.61 -9.73 -7.00
C VAL A 10 -8.91 -10.54 -6.99
N THR A 11 -9.58 -10.57 -5.86
CA THR A 11 -10.88 -11.23 -5.71
C THR A 11 -11.98 -10.47 -6.45
N ASN A 12 -11.91 -9.12 -6.49
CA ASN A 12 -12.90 -8.28 -7.17
C ASN A 12 -12.27 -7.45 -8.29
N ARG A 13 -12.44 -7.88 -9.54
CA ARG A 13 -11.91 -7.16 -10.72
C ARG A 13 -12.53 -5.78 -10.95
N ALA A 14 -13.73 -5.50 -10.42
CA ALA A 14 -14.35 -4.18 -10.58
C ALA A 14 -13.51 -3.06 -9.94
N VAL A 15 -12.73 -3.41 -8.91
CA VAL A 15 -11.80 -2.51 -8.21
C VAL A 15 -10.65 -2.05 -9.12
N MET A 16 -10.34 -2.82 -10.18
CA MET A 16 -9.24 -2.54 -11.09
C MET A 16 -9.61 -1.53 -12.19
N ARG A 17 -10.89 -1.18 -12.31
CA ARG A 17 -11.36 -0.19 -13.29
C ARG A 17 -11.02 1.21 -12.79
N ILE A 18 -9.90 1.74 -13.26
CA ILE A 18 -9.44 3.08 -12.92
C ILE A 18 -9.85 4.08 -14.00
N ARG A 19 -10.06 5.35 -13.61
CA ARG A 19 -10.38 6.45 -14.53
C ARG A 19 -9.23 7.44 -14.72
N LYS A 20 -8.19 7.33 -13.89
CA LYS A 20 -7.02 8.20 -13.88
C LYS A 20 -5.82 7.41 -13.37
N VAL A 21 -4.63 7.83 -13.77
CA VAL A 21 -3.33 7.32 -13.30
C VAL A 21 -2.53 8.50 -12.74
N PRO A 22 -1.80 8.33 -11.62
CA PRO A 22 -1.79 7.16 -10.73
C PRO A 22 -3.08 7.06 -9.89
N ARG A 23 -3.50 5.84 -9.57
CA ARG A 23 -4.64 5.57 -8.68
C ARG A 23 -4.22 4.74 -7.48
N GLN A 24 -4.58 5.22 -6.30
CA GLN A 24 -4.49 4.48 -5.04
C GLN A 24 -5.60 3.42 -4.96
N LEU A 25 -5.23 2.21 -4.53
CA LEU A 25 -6.06 1.02 -4.45
C LEU A 25 -6.35 0.61 -3.01
N ILE A 26 -5.47 0.86 -2.04
CA ILE A 26 -5.55 0.34 -0.65
C ILE A 26 -6.92 0.57 0.01
N GLY A 27 -7.62 1.67 -0.32
CA GLY A 27 -8.95 1.97 0.19
C GLY A 27 -10.07 1.01 -0.23
N HIS A 28 -9.84 0.12 -1.19
CA HIS A 28 -10.80 -0.91 -1.60
C HIS A 28 -10.74 -2.18 -0.73
N GLY A 29 -9.84 -2.21 0.27
CA GLY A 29 -9.79 -3.22 1.32
C GLY A 29 -9.66 -4.65 0.78
N MET A 30 -10.54 -5.55 1.26
CA MET A 30 -10.46 -6.98 0.95
C MET A 30 -10.60 -7.33 -0.54
N GLY A 31 -11.16 -6.45 -1.37
CA GLY A 31 -11.32 -6.70 -2.81
C GLY A 31 -9.99 -6.89 -3.56
N LEU A 32 -8.88 -6.42 -2.98
CA LEU A 32 -7.54 -6.46 -3.55
C LEU A 32 -6.78 -7.76 -3.24
N LEU A 33 -7.31 -8.59 -2.35
CA LEU A 33 -6.61 -9.79 -1.91
C LEU A 33 -6.80 -10.96 -2.90
N PRO A 34 -5.82 -11.87 -3.00
CA PRO A 34 -5.95 -13.12 -3.73
C PRO A 34 -7.08 -13.99 -3.20
N HIS A 35 -7.69 -14.77 -4.10
CA HIS A 35 -8.60 -15.85 -3.71
C HIS A 35 -7.91 -16.80 -2.71
N GLY A 36 -8.62 -17.19 -1.65
CA GLY A 36 -8.06 -18.05 -0.60
C GLY A 36 -7.12 -17.35 0.39
N SER A 37 -7.06 -16.01 0.38
CA SER A 37 -6.29 -15.26 1.39
C SER A 37 -6.94 -15.23 2.77
N PHE A 38 -8.19 -15.68 2.89
CA PHE A 38 -8.92 -15.74 4.16
C PHE A 38 -8.11 -16.51 5.21
N GLY A 39 -7.92 -15.90 6.38
CA GLY A 39 -7.13 -16.47 7.49
C GLY A 39 -5.61 -16.29 7.39
N ARG A 40 -5.06 -15.81 6.27
CA ARG A 40 -3.63 -15.48 6.16
C ARG A 40 -3.31 -14.15 6.85
N ALA A 41 -2.04 -13.94 7.21
CA ALA A 41 -1.59 -12.70 7.85
C ALA A 41 -1.93 -11.44 7.01
N ILE A 42 -1.89 -11.53 5.67
CA ILE A 42 -2.24 -10.42 4.78
C ILE A 42 -3.73 -10.05 4.87
N PHE A 43 -4.61 -11.03 5.10
CA PHE A 43 -6.04 -10.79 5.24
C PHE A 43 -6.33 -10.04 6.54
N TRP A 44 -5.79 -10.52 7.66
CA TRP A 44 -5.92 -9.82 8.94
C TRP A 44 -5.32 -8.42 8.88
N ARG A 45 -4.20 -8.26 8.18
CA ARG A 45 -3.60 -6.95 7.99
C ARG A 45 -4.47 -6.02 7.15
N MET A 46 -5.05 -6.50 6.05
CA MET A 46 -5.98 -5.71 5.25
C MET A 46 -7.27 -5.38 6.01
N ALA A 47 -7.72 -6.25 6.92
CA ALA A 47 -8.88 -5.96 7.79
C ALA A 47 -8.67 -4.70 8.63
N THR A 48 -7.44 -4.47 9.11
CA THR A 48 -7.10 -3.27 9.90
C THR A 48 -7.14 -1.97 9.09
N GLU A 49 -7.06 -2.04 7.76
CA GLU A 49 -7.22 -0.88 6.86
C GLU A 49 -8.67 -0.42 6.73
N ILE A 50 -9.63 -1.31 7.01
CA ILE A 50 -11.05 -0.99 6.92
C ILE A 50 -11.46 -0.18 8.15
N SER A 51 -11.74 1.12 7.96
CA SER A 51 -12.12 2.04 9.04
C SER A 51 -13.28 1.50 9.87
N PHE A 52 -14.30 0.89 9.23
CA PHE A 52 -15.43 0.29 9.95
C PHE A 52 -14.98 -0.79 10.95
N LEU A 53 -14.14 -1.74 10.52
CA LEU A 53 -13.66 -2.81 11.39
C LEU A 53 -12.76 -2.27 12.50
N ARG A 54 -11.91 -1.28 12.18
CA ARG A 54 -11.06 -0.59 13.15
C ARG A 54 -11.90 0.12 14.23
N TYR A 55 -12.98 0.79 13.84
CA TYR A 55 -13.88 1.45 14.78
C TYR A 55 -14.66 0.44 15.63
N CYS A 56 -15.15 -0.66 15.04
CA CYS A 56 -15.76 -1.75 15.79
C CYS A 56 -14.77 -2.34 16.83
N ALA A 57 -13.52 -2.55 16.44
CA ALA A 57 -12.47 -3.03 17.34
C ALA A 57 -12.23 -2.04 18.49
N ALA A 58 -12.11 -0.75 18.20
CA ALA A 58 -11.95 0.30 19.22
C ALA A 58 -13.14 0.38 20.19
N LEU A 59 -14.35 0.07 19.72
CA LEU A 59 -15.58 0.10 20.53
C LEU A 59 -15.88 -1.20 21.25
N THR A 60 -15.17 -2.30 20.95
CA THR A 60 -15.38 -3.62 21.56
C THR A 60 -15.40 -3.61 23.11
N PRO A 61 -14.61 -2.79 23.81
CA PRO A 61 -14.68 -2.71 25.27
C PRO A 61 -16.07 -2.33 25.82
N PHE A 62 -16.87 -1.54 25.09
CA PHE A 62 -18.18 -1.08 25.57
C PHE A 62 -19.22 -2.19 25.61
N PRO A 63 -19.52 -2.93 24.51
CA PRO A 63 -20.42 -4.09 24.59
C PRO A 63 -19.95 -5.14 25.59
N VAL A 64 -18.64 -5.39 25.67
CA VAL A 64 -18.07 -6.34 26.65
C VAL A 64 -18.36 -5.86 28.08
N ALA A 65 -18.16 -4.57 28.38
CA ALA A 65 -18.49 -4.01 29.69
C ALA A 65 -19.98 -4.09 29.99
N MET A 66 -20.87 -3.85 29.02
CA MET A 66 -22.32 -3.99 29.20
C MET A 66 -22.73 -5.44 29.51
N LEU A 67 -22.07 -6.42 28.90
CA LEU A 67 -22.31 -7.85 29.16
C LEU A 67 -21.81 -8.29 30.54
N LEU A 68 -20.66 -7.77 30.98
CA LEU A 68 -20.08 -8.06 32.30
C LEU A 68 -20.78 -7.31 33.44
N PHE A 69 -21.31 -6.11 33.18
CA PHE A 69 -21.98 -5.24 34.14
C PHE A 69 -23.35 -4.75 33.63
N PRO A 70 -24.37 -5.62 33.63
CA PRO A 70 -25.70 -5.28 33.10
C PRO A 70 -26.34 -4.05 33.77
N GLU A 71 -26.11 -3.88 35.08
CA GLU A 71 -26.57 -2.73 35.88
C GLU A 71 -26.05 -1.38 35.32
N ALA A 72 -24.85 -1.38 34.71
CA ALA A 72 -24.22 -0.20 34.13
C ALA A 72 -24.50 -0.05 32.62
N ALA A 73 -25.24 -0.97 32.00
CA ALA A 73 -25.45 -0.94 30.55
C ALA A 73 -26.23 0.30 30.09
N LEU A 74 -27.26 0.68 30.86
CA LEU A 74 -28.10 1.84 30.56
C LEU A 74 -27.32 3.17 30.63
N PRO A 75 -26.52 3.45 31.67
CA PRO A 75 -25.68 4.64 31.67
C PRO A 75 -24.60 4.58 30.59
N ILE A 76 -23.92 3.45 30.35
CA ILE A 76 -22.90 3.36 29.29
C ILE A 76 -23.49 3.69 27.91
N GLY A 77 -24.71 3.23 27.62
CA GLY A 77 -25.41 3.50 26.35
C GLY A 77 -25.77 4.98 26.13
N GLN A 78 -25.83 5.79 27.20
CA GLN A 78 -26.18 7.21 27.12
C GLN A 78 -25.00 8.13 26.79
N PHE A 79 -23.78 7.60 26.68
CA PHE A 79 -22.57 8.38 26.37
C PHE A 79 -21.97 8.10 24.98
N PRO A 80 -22.72 8.28 23.86
CA PRO A 80 -22.17 8.09 22.52
C PRO A 80 -21.00 9.03 22.24
N ALA A 81 -21.02 10.26 22.79
CA ALA A 81 -19.90 11.20 22.67
C ALA A 81 -18.58 10.64 23.27
N PHE A 82 -18.66 9.90 24.38
CA PHE A 82 -17.50 9.27 24.99
C PHE A 82 -16.98 8.11 24.13
N MET A 83 -17.87 7.32 23.52
CA MET A 83 -17.51 6.29 22.56
C MET A 83 -16.76 6.89 21.35
N PHE A 84 -17.26 8.00 20.79
CA PHE A 84 -16.56 8.73 19.72
C PHE A 84 -15.20 9.26 20.17
N LEU A 85 -15.09 9.78 21.40
CA LEU A 85 -13.81 10.22 21.97
C LEU A 85 -12.81 9.06 22.06
N VAL A 86 -13.24 7.87 22.46
CA VAL A 86 -12.38 6.68 22.51
C VAL A 86 -11.90 6.30 21.11
N VAL A 87 -12.78 6.26 20.12
CA VAL A 87 -12.38 5.99 18.72
C VAL A 87 -11.36 7.03 18.24
N TYR A 88 -11.63 8.31 18.47
CA TYR A 88 -10.73 9.39 18.11
C TYR A 88 -9.35 9.25 18.77
N LEU A 89 -9.31 8.91 20.06
CA LEU A 89 -8.05 8.71 20.79
C LEU A 89 -7.28 7.49 20.29
N VAL A 90 -7.95 6.38 19.99
CA VAL A 90 -7.30 5.19 19.41
C VAL A 90 -6.73 5.52 18.03
N GLU A 91 -7.52 6.17 17.18
CA GLU A 91 -7.11 6.51 15.82
C GLU A 91 -5.92 7.46 15.81
N SER A 92 -6.04 8.61 16.49
CA SER A 92 -5.02 9.67 16.46
C SER A 92 -3.75 9.33 17.24
N ARG A 93 -3.88 8.57 18.34
CA ARG A 93 -2.75 8.32 19.24
C ARG A 93 -2.03 7.02 18.92
N VAL A 94 -2.78 5.97 18.60
CA VAL A 94 -2.24 4.61 18.41
C VAL A 94 -1.96 4.34 16.93
N LEU A 95 -2.92 4.63 16.06
CA LEU A 95 -2.91 4.08 14.70
C LEU A 95 -2.40 5.07 13.65
N SER A 96 -2.57 6.38 13.83
CA SER A 96 -2.07 7.38 12.90
C SER A 96 -0.92 8.21 13.47
N VAL A 97 -0.16 8.81 12.55
CA VAL A 97 0.87 9.81 12.84
C VAL A 97 0.41 11.15 12.26
N ASP A 98 -0.65 11.70 12.87
CA ASP A 98 -1.30 12.91 12.35
C ASP A 98 -0.46 14.19 12.57
N ASN A 99 0.37 14.21 13.62
CA ASN A 99 1.12 15.41 14.01
C ASN A 99 2.50 15.48 13.33
N ALA A 100 2.83 16.64 12.76
CA ALA A 100 4.14 16.93 12.16
C ALA A 100 5.30 16.66 13.13
N ASP A 101 5.15 17.03 14.40
CA ASP A 101 6.18 16.76 15.43
C ASP A 101 6.42 15.26 15.63
N ARG A 102 5.38 14.44 15.52
CA ARG A 102 5.51 12.98 15.63
C ARG A 102 6.16 12.39 14.39
N ARG A 103 5.90 12.96 13.21
CA ARG A 103 6.57 12.57 11.96
C ARG A 103 8.07 12.84 12.00
N HIS A 104 8.48 14.04 12.42
CA HIS A 104 9.90 14.40 12.56
C HIS A 104 10.66 13.51 13.57
N ARG A 105 9.96 12.96 14.57
CA ARG A 105 10.56 12.01 15.52
C ARG A 105 10.78 10.61 14.93
N LEU A 106 10.10 10.25 13.84
CA LEU A 106 10.28 8.95 13.20
C LEU A 106 11.57 8.90 12.40
N MET A 107 11.83 9.96 11.63
CA MET A 107 12.98 10.05 10.74
C MET A 107 13.22 11.53 10.37
N PRO A 108 14.48 11.98 10.27
CA PRO A 108 14.79 13.28 9.69
C PRO A 108 14.27 13.40 8.26
N GLU A 109 13.81 14.58 7.86
CA GLU A 109 13.20 14.80 6.54
C GLU A 109 14.15 14.45 5.39
N GLU A 110 15.43 14.82 5.50
CA GLU A 110 16.47 14.49 4.51
C GLU A 110 16.70 12.98 4.37
N GLU A 111 16.60 12.24 5.47
CA GLU A 111 16.73 10.78 5.43
C GLU A 111 15.49 10.13 4.81
N ALA A 112 14.30 10.68 5.10
CA ALA A 112 13.06 10.21 4.53
C ALA A 112 13.00 10.47 3.01
N GLU A 113 13.41 11.65 2.52
CA GLU A 113 13.49 11.92 1.08
C GLU A 113 14.53 11.01 0.40
N ARG A 114 15.67 10.72 1.03
CA ARG A 114 16.60 9.69 0.53
C ARG A 114 15.96 8.31 0.42
N GLY A 115 15.13 7.92 1.38
CA GLY A 115 14.34 6.68 1.32
C GLY A 115 13.38 6.66 0.12
N ALA A 116 12.69 7.77 -0.14
CA ALA A 116 11.80 7.91 -1.29
C ALA A 116 12.58 7.86 -2.62
N ASP A 117 13.78 8.45 -2.67
CA ASP A 117 14.67 8.39 -3.83
C ASP A 117 15.15 6.97 -4.13
N ILE A 118 15.49 6.18 -3.11
CA ILE A 118 15.84 4.76 -3.29
C ILE A 118 14.68 4.01 -3.93
N ALA A 119 13.45 4.20 -3.43
CA ALA A 119 12.25 3.58 -4.01
C ALA A 119 12.02 4.05 -5.46
N ARG A 120 12.27 5.33 -5.77
CA ARG A 120 12.16 5.89 -7.12
C ARG A 120 13.17 5.27 -8.09
N VAL A 121 14.44 5.14 -7.67
CA VAL A 121 15.51 4.55 -8.51
C VAL A 121 15.21 3.08 -8.78
N ARG A 122 14.90 2.29 -7.74
CA ARG A 122 14.54 0.86 -7.89
C ARG A 122 13.27 0.69 -8.71
N GLY A 123 12.28 1.56 -8.52
CA GLY A 123 11.06 1.56 -9.34
C GLY A 123 11.35 1.81 -10.82
N ARG A 124 12.26 2.74 -11.15
CA ARG A 124 12.66 2.98 -12.55
C ARG A 124 13.39 1.78 -13.14
N GLU A 125 14.24 1.12 -12.36
CA GLU A 125 14.93 -0.10 -12.78
C GLU A 125 13.93 -1.23 -13.10
N ILE A 126 12.99 -1.49 -12.19
CA ILE A 126 11.89 -2.45 -12.38
C ILE A 126 11.12 -2.12 -13.67
N LEU A 127 10.68 -0.87 -13.83
CA LEU A 127 9.94 -0.45 -15.02
C LEU A 127 10.75 -0.61 -16.31
N THR A 128 12.06 -0.35 -16.26
CA THR A 128 12.94 -0.48 -17.42
C THR A 128 13.02 -1.94 -17.87
N ARG A 129 13.21 -2.87 -16.92
CA ARG A 129 13.24 -4.30 -17.19
C ARG A 129 11.89 -4.83 -17.69
N ILE A 130 10.78 -4.41 -17.07
CA ILE A 130 9.43 -4.76 -17.52
C ILE A 130 9.18 -4.25 -18.96
N ALA A 131 9.45 -2.97 -19.23
CA ALA A 131 9.26 -2.38 -20.54
C ALA A 131 10.13 -3.05 -21.62
N ALA A 132 11.38 -3.38 -21.28
CA ALA A 132 12.30 -4.10 -22.16
C ALA A 132 11.78 -5.51 -22.49
N ARG A 133 11.42 -6.30 -21.48
CA ARG A 133 10.86 -7.66 -21.63
C ARG A 133 9.57 -7.68 -22.44
N ARG A 134 8.67 -6.71 -22.20
CA ARG A 134 7.43 -6.55 -22.98
C ARG A 134 7.64 -5.99 -24.39
N GLY A 135 8.87 -5.65 -24.77
CA GLY A 135 9.19 -5.07 -26.07
C GLY A 135 8.54 -3.70 -26.32
N MET A 136 8.16 -2.97 -25.27
CA MET A 136 7.41 -1.72 -25.37
C MET A 136 8.24 -0.65 -26.09
N ARG A 137 7.65 0.01 -27.11
CA ARG A 137 8.33 1.05 -27.90
C ARG A 137 7.87 2.47 -27.58
N ALA A 138 6.69 2.59 -26.97
CA ALA A 138 6.08 3.85 -26.59
C ALA A 138 5.05 3.62 -25.47
N GLY A 139 4.63 4.71 -24.84
CA GLY A 139 3.67 4.69 -23.74
C GLY A 139 4.35 4.82 -22.39
N ASP A 140 3.61 5.37 -21.43
CA ASP A 140 4.08 5.63 -20.08
C ASP A 140 3.65 4.50 -19.14
N LEU A 141 4.61 3.96 -18.41
CA LEU A 141 4.37 3.02 -17.32
C LEU A 141 4.51 3.72 -15.98
N HIS A 142 3.60 3.41 -15.08
CA HIS A 142 3.60 3.87 -13.69
C HIS A 142 3.73 2.67 -12.77
N LEU A 143 4.79 2.63 -11.96
CA LEU A 143 4.88 1.73 -10.82
C LEU A 143 4.34 2.49 -9.60
N VAL A 144 3.13 2.15 -9.20
CA VAL A 144 2.44 2.80 -8.09
C VAL A 144 2.68 1.97 -6.83
N ILE A 145 3.44 2.52 -5.91
CA ILE A 145 3.76 1.92 -4.61
C ILE A 145 2.93 2.63 -3.54
N GLU A 146 2.04 1.88 -2.91
CA GLU A 146 1.16 2.36 -1.86
C GLU A 146 1.58 1.81 -0.51
N GLN A 147 1.65 2.69 0.48
CA GLN A 147 1.91 2.33 1.86
C GLN A 147 0.66 2.55 2.70
N SER A 148 0.54 1.74 3.75
CA SER A 148 -0.39 2.02 4.84
C SER A 148 -0.07 3.36 5.50
N SER A 149 -1.11 4.02 5.99
CA SER A 149 -0.98 5.17 6.90
C SER A 149 -0.94 4.75 8.37
N LEU A 150 -1.10 3.46 8.66
CA LEU A 150 -1.21 2.95 10.01
C LEU A 150 0.15 2.66 10.62
N ALA A 151 0.52 3.42 11.64
CA ALA A 151 1.68 3.17 12.46
C ALA A 151 1.43 2.02 13.47
N ARG A 152 2.54 1.47 14.00
CA ARG A 152 2.56 0.45 15.07
C ARG A 152 1.91 -0.90 14.74
N ILE A 153 1.57 -1.12 13.48
CA ILE A 153 1.12 -2.41 12.94
C ILE A 153 2.12 -2.79 11.84
N PRO A 154 2.39 -4.09 11.59
CA PRO A 154 3.28 -4.52 10.51
C PRO A 154 2.99 -3.78 9.19
N PRO A 155 3.98 -3.39 8.39
CA PRO A 155 3.73 -2.64 7.16
C PRO A 155 2.95 -3.48 6.14
N ILE A 156 2.15 -2.82 5.31
CA ILE A 156 1.58 -3.40 4.10
C ILE A 156 1.90 -2.47 2.93
N THR A 157 2.50 -3.06 1.90
CA THR A 157 2.85 -2.38 0.66
C THR A 157 2.04 -2.96 -0.47
N LEU A 158 1.29 -2.14 -1.19
CA LEU A 158 0.65 -2.55 -2.44
C LEU A 158 1.45 -1.98 -3.60
N VAL A 159 1.75 -2.82 -4.59
CA VAL A 159 2.42 -2.37 -5.82
C VAL A 159 1.54 -2.71 -7.00
N SER A 160 1.27 -1.74 -7.87
CA SER A 160 0.53 -1.95 -9.11
C SER A 160 1.26 -1.31 -10.29
N LEU A 161 1.16 -1.96 -11.45
CA LEU A 161 1.65 -1.42 -12.71
C LEU A 161 0.47 -0.78 -13.45
N GLN A 162 0.54 0.51 -13.74
CA GLN A 162 -0.54 1.27 -14.37
C GLN A 162 -0.07 1.93 -15.66
N THR A 163 -0.99 2.11 -16.61
CA THR A 163 -0.77 2.93 -17.81
C THR A 163 -1.95 3.86 -18.02
N ALA A 164 -1.69 5.07 -18.50
CA ALA A 164 -2.72 6.01 -18.91
C ALA A 164 -3.17 5.82 -20.37
N THR A 165 -2.40 5.09 -21.18
CA THR A 165 -2.60 4.96 -22.64
C THR A 165 -2.70 3.49 -23.06
N PRO A 166 -3.64 3.13 -23.97
CA PRO A 166 -4.62 4.00 -24.64
C PRO A 166 -5.74 4.49 -23.73
N GLU A 167 -5.99 3.80 -22.62
CA GLU A 167 -6.91 4.21 -21.55
C GLU A 167 -6.33 3.89 -20.17
N PRO A 168 -6.74 4.60 -19.11
CA PRO A 168 -6.32 4.31 -17.75
C PRO A 168 -6.65 2.87 -17.33
N GLN A 169 -5.63 2.07 -17.09
CA GLN A 169 -5.80 0.70 -16.63
C GLN A 169 -4.63 0.23 -15.76
N ILE A 170 -4.92 -0.77 -14.92
CA ILE A 170 -3.89 -1.55 -14.23
C ILE A 170 -3.53 -2.73 -15.12
N LEU A 171 -2.25 -2.85 -15.45
CA LEU A 171 -1.73 -3.87 -16.34
C LEU A 171 -1.66 -5.22 -15.64
N GLU A 172 -1.95 -6.29 -16.39
CA GLU A 172 -1.62 -7.64 -15.95
C GLU A 172 -0.11 -7.80 -15.83
N MET A 173 0.34 -8.47 -14.77
CA MET A 173 1.72 -8.86 -14.53
C MET A 173 1.83 -10.38 -14.46
N ASP A 174 2.81 -10.94 -15.16
CA ASP A 174 3.12 -12.36 -15.07
C ASP A 174 3.82 -12.72 -13.75
N GLU A 175 4.19 -13.98 -13.53
CA GLU A 175 4.91 -14.38 -12.31
C GLU A 175 6.32 -13.77 -12.24
N GLU A 176 7.03 -13.69 -13.36
CA GLU A 176 8.41 -13.19 -13.40
C GLU A 176 8.49 -11.70 -13.12
N GLU A 177 7.53 -10.91 -13.62
CA GLU A 177 7.42 -9.49 -13.33
C GLU A 177 7.04 -9.23 -11.86
N ARG A 178 6.15 -10.06 -11.31
CA ARG A 178 5.82 -10.01 -9.89
C ARG A 178 7.03 -10.36 -9.03
N GLN A 179 7.81 -11.36 -9.45
CA GLN A 179 9.03 -11.76 -8.75
C GLN A 179 10.11 -10.69 -8.85
N LEU A 180 10.30 -10.07 -10.03
CA LEU A 180 11.20 -8.94 -10.24
C LEU A 180 10.90 -7.80 -9.26
N ILE A 181 9.63 -7.45 -9.06
CA ILE A 181 9.23 -6.42 -8.10
C ILE A 181 9.62 -6.83 -6.67
N ARG A 182 9.40 -8.10 -6.30
CA ARG A 182 9.73 -8.61 -4.95
C ARG A 182 11.23 -8.57 -4.68
N ASP A 183 12.03 -8.93 -5.67
CA ASP A 183 13.47 -9.06 -5.52
C ASP A 183 14.22 -7.73 -5.64
N THR A 184 13.67 -6.77 -6.38
CA THR A 184 14.34 -5.49 -6.67
C THR A 184 13.89 -4.37 -5.75
N LEU A 185 12.60 -4.34 -5.36
CA LEU A 185 12.07 -3.19 -4.61
C LEU A 185 12.64 -3.12 -3.20
N PHE A 186 12.77 -4.26 -2.52
CA PHE A 186 13.28 -4.36 -1.16
C PHE A 186 14.45 -5.34 -1.07
N ASP A 187 15.40 -5.02 -0.21
CA ASP A 187 16.55 -5.86 0.10
C ASP A 187 16.88 -5.78 1.60
N ALA A 188 18.08 -6.23 1.97
CA ALA A 188 18.52 -6.23 3.37
C ALA A 188 18.67 -4.81 3.96
N GLU A 189 18.97 -3.80 3.15
CA GLU A 189 19.22 -2.43 3.62
C GLU A 189 17.98 -1.54 3.51
N PHE A 190 17.20 -1.70 2.46
CA PHE A 190 15.96 -1.00 2.21
C PHE A 190 14.80 -1.99 2.30
N THR A 191 14.38 -2.21 3.55
CA THR A 191 13.28 -3.11 3.87
C THR A 191 11.93 -2.43 3.69
N GLU A 192 10.88 -3.24 3.67
CA GLU A 192 9.51 -2.73 3.64
C GLU A 192 9.17 -1.86 4.86
N GLU A 193 9.68 -2.22 6.04
CA GLU A 193 9.51 -1.42 7.25
C GLU A 193 10.17 -0.05 7.11
N ARG A 194 11.37 0.01 6.53
CA ARG A 194 12.06 1.28 6.26
C ARG A 194 11.27 2.16 5.28
N MET A 195 10.67 1.57 4.25
CA MET A 195 9.81 2.30 3.31
C MET A 195 8.53 2.83 3.97
N HIS A 196 7.93 2.04 4.87
CA HIS A 196 6.76 2.46 5.62
C HIS A 196 7.08 3.62 6.58
N ILE A 197 8.18 3.53 7.32
CA ILE A 197 8.65 4.62 8.20
C ILE A 197 8.93 5.89 7.39
N THR A 198 9.61 5.75 6.24
CA THR A 198 9.84 6.85 5.29
C THR A 198 8.53 7.53 4.89
N SER A 199 7.52 6.73 4.53
CA SER A 199 6.22 7.24 4.09
C SER A 199 5.45 7.93 5.21
N LEU A 200 5.51 7.39 6.44
CA LEU A 200 4.94 8.01 7.63
C LEU A 200 5.62 9.35 7.96
N ALA A 201 6.96 9.40 7.86
CA ALA A 201 7.72 10.63 8.13
C ALA A 201 7.40 11.74 7.12
N LEU A 202 7.29 11.39 5.83
CA LEU A 202 6.91 12.34 4.77
C LEU A 202 5.42 12.68 4.75
N GLY A 203 4.56 11.87 5.39
CA GLY A 203 3.11 11.93 5.20
C GLY A 203 2.68 11.62 3.77
N ARG A 204 3.53 10.92 2.99
CA ARG A 204 3.32 10.56 1.59
C ARG A 204 3.17 9.05 1.48
N PHE A 205 1.95 8.58 1.24
CA PHE A 205 1.60 7.15 1.19
C PHE A 205 1.48 6.59 -0.23
N LEU A 206 1.52 7.46 -1.24
CA LEU A 206 1.49 7.10 -2.64
C LEU A 206 2.78 7.55 -3.28
N HIS A 207 3.56 6.60 -3.79
CA HIS A 207 4.79 6.87 -4.54
C HIS A 207 4.57 6.40 -5.97
N ASP A 208 4.52 7.36 -6.89
CA ASP A 208 4.40 7.10 -8.32
C ASP A 208 5.77 7.21 -8.97
N VAL A 209 6.20 6.13 -9.60
CA VAL A 209 7.42 6.10 -10.41
C VAL A 209 7.01 5.94 -11.86
N THR A 210 7.38 6.88 -12.72
CA THR A 210 7.01 6.89 -14.13
C THR A 210 8.21 6.59 -15.05
N LEU A 211 7.95 5.86 -16.14
CA LEU A 211 8.89 5.59 -17.21
C LEU A 211 8.20 5.69 -18.58
N ASP A 212 8.72 6.53 -19.47
CA ASP A 212 8.39 6.48 -20.91
C ASP A 212 9.17 5.34 -21.56
N ALA A 213 8.48 4.38 -22.18
CA ALA A 213 9.09 3.24 -22.85
C ALA A 213 10.06 3.62 -23.99
N ARG A 214 9.98 4.84 -24.54
CA ARG A 214 10.95 5.36 -25.53
C ARG A 214 12.34 5.58 -24.94
N SER A 215 12.42 5.80 -23.62
CA SER A 215 13.70 5.99 -22.92
C SER A 215 14.48 4.68 -22.71
N VAL A 216 13.86 3.53 -22.97
CA VAL A 216 14.49 2.21 -22.81
C VAL A 216 15.46 1.94 -23.96
N SER A 217 16.74 1.83 -23.63
CA SER A 217 17.83 1.64 -24.59
C SER A 217 17.72 0.32 -25.36
N ALA A 218 18.32 0.27 -26.56
CA ALA A 218 18.41 -0.96 -27.35
C ALA A 218 19.20 -2.06 -26.61
N HIS A 219 20.21 -1.67 -25.83
CA HIS A 219 20.99 -2.60 -25.02
C HIS A 219 20.14 -3.30 -23.96
N ALA A 220 19.34 -2.55 -23.19
CA ALA A 220 18.45 -3.12 -22.18
C ALA A 220 17.42 -4.09 -22.78
N ARG A 221 16.94 -3.81 -24.02
CA ARG A 221 16.05 -4.72 -24.76
C ARG A 221 16.75 -6.01 -25.17
N LEU A 222 17.98 -5.90 -25.65
CA LEU A 222 18.79 -7.07 -26.05
C LEU A 222 19.14 -7.95 -24.84
N GLU A 223 19.50 -7.33 -23.72
CA GLU A 223 19.75 -8.04 -22.46
C GLU A 223 18.50 -8.81 -22.01
N ALA A 224 17.33 -8.16 -22.00
CA ALA A 224 16.08 -8.81 -21.63
C ALA A 224 15.74 -10.01 -22.54
N LEU A 225 16.02 -9.92 -23.84
CA LEU A 225 15.85 -11.02 -24.80
C LEU A 225 16.84 -12.17 -24.61
N ALA A 226 18.04 -11.90 -24.08
CA ALA A 226 19.05 -12.92 -23.81
C ALA A 226 18.77 -13.72 -22.53
N THR A 227 18.00 -13.14 -21.60
CA THR A 227 17.59 -13.76 -20.33
C THR A 227 16.19 -14.39 -20.35
N ALA A 228 15.44 -14.25 -21.45
CA ALA A 228 14.10 -14.80 -21.64
C ALA A 228 14.13 -16.20 -22.28
#